data_AF-A0A8D0ID40-F1
#
_entry.id   AF-A0A8D0ID40-F1
#
_cell.length_a   1.000
_cell.length_b   1.000
_cell.length_c   1.000
_cell.angle_alpha   90.00
_cell.angle_beta   90.00
_cell.angle_gamma   90.00
#
_symmetry.space_group_name_H-M   'P 1'
#
loop_
_entity.id
_entity.type
_entity.pdbx_description
1 polymer ?
#
loop_
_entity_poly.entity_id
_entity_poly.type
_entity_poly.pdbx_seq_one_letter_code
_entity_poly.pdbx_strand_id
1 'polypeptide(L)'
;MDWGDEYSHNSFDLHCLLNSLPGELEFKQIFSDIDEKIEQNATSIEHCIKEIQSEVNKQCPDVQLQTTTDCFEWLNNYNCDSLKSPSIPHGDLIKFLKTLQDLLKNEQNQEEMVLDLLWDISCQSSVSLPSTLSGTSFHFLSRTSLHSVEDHSSMDIKSIWDDIRLHLRRFLVSRLQSHNEINNSQQKILLKNQCIQQLLFLYPESEVTIKYQNIQSKLLAKLLQNCFSSYSRESNLDIMADGYQGTMLKLYSMIKEDFNTLHEILAPSSTVKFIKETYLDTLTEEMAKFLENFCEPQFKESAVRVIKTSKSSSRHRGAVHALG
;
A
#
# COMPACT_ATOMS: atom_id res chain seq x y z
N MET A 1 -38.45 -12.66 47.37
CA MET A 1 -39.46 -13.33 46.55
C MET A 1 -40.25 -12.25 45.86
N ASP A 2 -40.41 -12.18 44.55
CA ASP A 2 -39.82 -12.90 43.43
C ASP A 2 -40.35 -12.20 42.15
N TRP A 3 -39.56 -12.23 41.09
CA TRP A 3 -39.89 -11.90 39.68
C TRP A 3 -40.32 -10.48 39.28
N GLY A 4 -39.47 -9.89 38.44
CA GLY A 4 -39.80 -8.77 37.55
C GLY A 4 -38.62 -8.52 36.60
N ASP A 5 -38.27 -9.53 35.80
CA ASP A 5 -37.27 -9.45 34.73
C ASP A 5 -37.65 -8.34 33.73
N GLU A 6 -36.97 -7.18 33.81
CA GLU A 6 -36.86 -6.23 32.70
C GLU A 6 -35.51 -6.44 31.99
N TYR A 7 -35.35 -7.62 31.39
CA TYR A 7 -34.43 -7.78 30.27
C TYR A 7 -35.24 -7.64 28.97
N SER A 8 -35.30 -6.41 28.46
CA SER A 8 -35.59 -6.14 27.06
C SER A 8 -34.47 -6.73 26.20
N HIS A 9 -34.48 -8.05 26.03
CA HIS A 9 -33.75 -8.69 24.96
C HIS A 9 -34.29 -8.11 23.66
N ASN A 10 -33.46 -7.30 22.99
CA ASN A 10 -33.50 -7.14 21.56
C ASN A 10 -33.76 -8.51 20.95
N SER A 11 -34.99 -8.77 20.51
CA SER A 11 -35.29 -9.90 19.66
C SER A 11 -34.51 -9.61 18.39
N PHE A 12 -33.30 -10.14 18.31
CA PHE A 12 -32.62 -10.39 17.06
C PHE A 12 -33.65 -11.12 16.22
N ASP A 13 -34.29 -10.40 15.30
CA ASP A 13 -35.37 -10.93 14.50
C ASP A 13 -34.72 -11.91 13.52
N LEU A 14 -34.61 -13.16 13.98
CA LEU A 14 -34.03 -14.26 13.22
C LEU A 14 -34.76 -14.41 11.89
N HIS A 15 -36.03 -13.99 11.82
CA HIS A 15 -36.80 -13.93 10.58
C HIS A 15 -36.29 -12.88 9.59
N CYS A 16 -35.77 -11.73 10.02
CA CYS A 16 -35.13 -10.77 9.12
C CYS A 16 -33.78 -11.29 8.56
N LEU A 17 -33.02 -12.05 9.35
CA LEU A 17 -31.77 -12.70 8.90
C LEU A 17 -32.04 -13.89 7.95
N LEU A 18 -33.12 -14.63 8.16
CA LEU A 18 -33.51 -15.74 7.29
C LEU A 18 -34.14 -15.27 5.97
N ASN A 19 -34.87 -14.13 5.99
CA ASN A 19 -35.44 -13.51 4.78
C ASN A 19 -34.43 -12.70 3.95
N SER A 20 -33.20 -12.50 4.46
CA SER A 20 -32.10 -11.88 3.71
C SER A 20 -31.16 -12.91 3.07
N LEU A 21 -31.36 -14.20 3.35
CA LEU A 21 -30.72 -15.28 2.63
C LEU A 21 -31.55 -15.57 1.37
N PRO A 22 -30.91 -15.65 0.19
CA PRO A 22 -31.63 -15.97 -1.03
C PRO A 22 -32.41 -17.28 -0.88
N GLY A 23 -33.63 -17.32 -1.40
CA GLY A 23 -34.40 -18.57 -1.45
C GLY A 23 -33.70 -19.63 -2.33
N GLU A 24 -34.05 -20.91 -2.20
CA GLU A 24 -33.44 -21.98 -3.03
C GLU A 24 -33.60 -21.72 -4.55
N LEU A 25 -34.71 -21.08 -4.93
CA LEU A 25 -34.95 -20.66 -6.32
C LEU A 25 -34.04 -19.50 -6.74
N GLU A 26 -33.80 -18.54 -5.86
CA GLU A 26 -32.90 -17.41 -6.12
C GLU A 26 -31.45 -17.87 -6.19
N PHE A 27 -31.04 -18.83 -5.36
CA PHE A 27 -29.73 -19.48 -5.51
C PHE A 27 -29.59 -20.18 -6.85
N LYS A 28 -30.60 -20.95 -7.29
CA LYS A 28 -30.58 -21.60 -8.61
C LYS A 28 -30.49 -20.57 -9.74
N GLN A 29 -31.20 -19.45 -9.63
CA GLN A 29 -31.12 -18.37 -10.61
C GLN A 29 -29.73 -17.72 -10.61
N ILE A 30 -29.17 -17.40 -9.44
CA ILE A 30 -27.83 -16.83 -9.31
C ILE A 30 -26.77 -17.76 -9.92
N PHE A 31 -26.84 -19.07 -9.66
CA PHE A 31 -25.92 -20.02 -10.28
C PHE A 31 -26.10 -20.11 -11.79
N SER A 32 -27.35 -20.12 -12.28
CA SER A 32 -27.62 -20.09 -13.73
C SER A 32 -27.08 -18.82 -14.39
N ASP A 33 -27.22 -17.66 -13.75
CA ASP A 33 -26.72 -16.38 -14.26
C ASP A 33 -25.18 -16.35 -14.24
N ILE A 34 -24.56 -16.95 -13.22
CA ILE A 34 -23.11 -17.12 -13.14
C ILE A 34 -22.61 -18.04 -14.25
N ASP A 35 -23.27 -19.18 -14.47
CA ASP A 35 -22.92 -20.14 -15.53
C ASP A 35 -23.04 -19.49 -16.91
N GLU A 36 -24.11 -18.74 -17.17
CA GLU A 36 -24.28 -18.01 -18.43
C GLU A 36 -23.16 -16.96 -18.63
N LYS A 37 -22.80 -16.20 -17.59
CA LYS A 37 -21.69 -15.25 -17.66
C LYS A 37 -20.34 -15.94 -17.87
N ILE A 38 -20.13 -17.12 -17.29
CA ILE A 38 -18.91 -17.92 -17.50
C ILE A 38 -18.84 -18.39 -18.95
N GLU A 39 -19.94 -18.86 -19.53
CA GLU A 39 -19.99 -19.25 -20.95
C GLU A 39 -19.76 -18.06 -21.90
N GLN A 40 -20.37 -16.90 -21.60
CA GLN A 40 -20.13 -15.66 -22.34
C GLN A 40 -18.66 -15.20 -22.24
N ASN A 41 -18.04 -15.33 -21.06
CA ASN A 41 -16.63 -15.03 -20.90
C ASN A 41 -15.76 -16.02 -21.68
N ALA A 42 -16.06 -17.32 -21.64
CA ALA A 42 -15.32 -18.33 -22.38
C ALA A 42 -15.34 -18.08 -23.89
N THR A 43 -16.51 -17.77 -24.44
CA THR A 43 -16.68 -17.43 -25.86
C THR A 43 -16.00 -16.10 -26.24
N SER A 44 -16.05 -15.09 -25.36
CA SER A 44 -15.35 -13.82 -25.58
C SER A 44 -13.83 -13.97 -25.58
N ILE A 45 -13.29 -14.79 -24.67
CA ILE A 45 -11.86 -15.12 -24.61
C ILE A 45 -11.45 -15.88 -25.89
N GLU A 46 -12.24 -16.86 -26.33
CA GLU A 46 -11.96 -17.60 -27.56
C GLU A 46 -11.95 -16.68 -28.80
N HIS A 47 -12.89 -15.73 -28.87
CA HIS A 47 -12.92 -14.72 -29.92
C HIS A 47 -11.66 -13.84 -29.91
N CYS A 48 -11.27 -13.34 -28.73
CA CYS A 48 -10.06 -12.53 -28.56
C CYS A 48 -8.80 -13.29 -29.01
N ILE A 49 -8.67 -14.57 -28.66
CA ILE A 49 -7.53 -15.40 -29.09
C ILE A 49 -7.51 -15.54 -30.62
N LYS A 50 -8.67 -15.72 -31.27
CA LYS A 50 -8.76 -15.79 -32.74
C LYS A 50 -8.38 -14.46 -33.41
N GLU A 51 -8.76 -13.33 -32.82
CA GLU A 51 -8.32 -12.01 -33.30
C GLU A 51 -6.80 -11.86 -33.21
N ILE A 52 -6.21 -12.19 -32.04
CA ILE A 52 -4.75 -12.18 -31.85
C ILE A 52 -4.08 -13.09 -32.89
N GLN A 53 -4.58 -14.32 -33.08
CA GLN A 53 -4.06 -15.25 -34.08
C GLN A 53 -4.06 -14.63 -35.49
N SER A 54 -5.17 -13.99 -35.88
CA SER A 54 -5.30 -13.39 -37.20
C SER A 54 -4.38 -12.19 -37.40
N GLU A 55 -4.20 -11.36 -36.37
CA GLU A 55 -3.36 -10.16 -36.46
C GLU A 55 -1.87 -10.51 -36.43
N VAL A 56 -1.46 -11.50 -35.63
CA VAL A 56 -0.07 -12.01 -35.61
C VAL A 56 0.30 -12.63 -36.96
N ASN A 57 -0.54 -13.50 -37.52
CA ASN A 57 -0.28 -14.10 -38.84
C ASN A 57 -0.22 -13.06 -39.97
N LYS A 58 -0.84 -11.89 -39.79
CA LYS A 58 -0.82 -10.78 -40.75
C LYS A 58 0.41 -9.89 -40.59
N GLN A 59 0.80 -9.57 -39.35
CA GLN A 59 1.90 -8.65 -39.07
C GLN A 59 3.28 -9.34 -39.01
N CYS A 60 3.33 -10.63 -38.70
CA CYS A 60 4.55 -11.42 -38.58
C CYS A 60 4.51 -12.62 -39.54
N PRO A 61 4.88 -12.46 -40.82
CA PRO A 61 4.81 -13.55 -41.81
C PRO A 61 5.73 -14.74 -41.50
N ASP A 62 6.72 -14.55 -40.62
CA ASP A 62 7.64 -15.59 -40.17
C ASP A 62 7.06 -16.48 -39.05
N VAL A 63 5.92 -16.11 -38.46
CA VAL A 63 5.22 -16.87 -37.42
C VAL A 63 3.86 -17.31 -37.97
N GLN A 64 3.62 -18.62 -38.01
CA GLN A 64 2.35 -19.18 -38.45
C GLN A 64 1.66 -19.89 -37.29
N LEU A 65 0.76 -19.17 -36.61
CA LEU A 65 -0.06 -19.71 -35.52
C LEU A 65 -1.29 -20.39 -36.12
N GLN A 66 -1.43 -21.70 -35.91
CA GLN A 66 -2.54 -22.49 -36.47
C GLN A 66 -3.59 -22.86 -35.43
N THR A 67 -3.17 -23.08 -34.18
CA THR A 67 -4.05 -23.47 -33.07
C THR A 67 -4.06 -22.43 -31.95
N THR A 68 -5.09 -22.48 -31.10
CA THR A 68 -5.15 -21.68 -29.87
C THR A 68 -3.99 -22.00 -28.93
N THR A 69 -3.54 -23.27 -28.90
CA THR A 69 -2.36 -23.70 -28.14
C THR A 69 -1.09 -23.05 -28.68
N ASP A 70 -0.94 -22.93 -30.01
CA ASP A 70 0.20 -22.24 -30.62
C ASP A 70 0.18 -20.75 -30.22
N CYS A 71 -0.99 -20.11 -30.16
CA CYS A 71 -1.11 -18.73 -29.68
C CYS A 71 -0.66 -18.58 -28.23
N PHE A 72 -1.05 -19.51 -27.35
CA PHE A 72 -0.62 -19.47 -25.96
C PHE A 72 0.87 -19.77 -25.80
N GLU A 73 1.40 -20.73 -26.54
CA GLU A 73 2.82 -21.06 -26.54
C GLU A 73 3.64 -19.89 -27.10
N TRP A 74 3.15 -19.24 -28.16
CA TRP A 74 3.74 -18.03 -28.70
C TRP A 74 3.69 -16.90 -27.68
N LEU A 75 2.54 -16.59 -27.06
CA LEU A 75 2.44 -15.54 -26.03
C LEU A 75 3.35 -15.82 -24.81
N ASN A 76 3.45 -17.07 -24.37
CA ASN A 76 4.29 -17.46 -23.24
C ASN A 76 5.79 -17.45 -23.57
N ASN A 77 6.14 -17.77 -24.83
CA ASN A 77 7.53 -17.78 -25.31
C ASN A 77 7.90 -16.50 -26.09
N TYR A 78 7.00 -15.52 -26.15
CA TYR A 78 7.21 -14.24 -26.81
C TYR A 78 8.18 -13.43 -25.97
N ASN A 79 9.47 -13.74 -26.12
CA ASN A 79 10.51 -12.85 -25.68
C ASN A 79 10.56 -11.68 -26.65
N CYS A 80 10.19 -10.50 -26.17
CA CYS A 80 10.45 -9.22 -26.84
C CYS A 80 11.92 -9.07 -27.29
N ASP A 81 12.83 -9.87 -26.72
CA ASP A 81 14.24 -9.95 -27.06
C ASP A 81 14.55 -10.59 -28.43
N SER A 82 13.63 -11.36 -29.03
CA SER A 82 13.91 -12.09 -30.29
C SER A 82 13.65 -11.27 -31.56
N LEU A 83 12.79 -10.26 -31.48
CA LEU A 83 12.75 -9.20 -32.48
C LEU A 83 14.04 -8.41 -32.28
N LYS A 84 14.97 -8.50 -33.24
CA LYS A 84 16.12 -7.60 -33.31
C LYS A 84 15.59 -6.17 -33.23
N SER A 85 15.57 -5.60 -32.03
CA SER A 85 15.23 -4.22 -31.85
C SER A 85 16.26 -3.43 -32.67
N PRO A 86 15.82 -2.45 -33.47
CA PRO A 86 16.79 -1.54 -34.07
C PRO A 86 17.61 -0.99 -32.92
N SER A 87 18.91 -1.31 -32.90
CA SER A 87 19.79 -0.91 -31.82
C SER A 87 19.76 0.62 -31.76
N ILE A 88 19.12 1.18 -30.73
CA ILE A 88 19.09 2.62 -30.54
C ILE A 88 20.56 3.05 -30.35
N PRO A 89 21.07 3.97 -31.18
CA PRO A 89 22.42 4.47 -31.00
C PRO A 89 22.57 5.02 -29.56
N HIS A 90 23.58 4.56 -28.83
CA HIS A 90 23.82 4.96 -27.43
C HIS A 90 23.79 6.49 -27.22
N GLY A 91 24.23 7.26 -28.21
CA GLY A 91 24.20 8.73 -28.18
C GLY A 91 22.78 9.32 -28.17
N ASP A 92 21.82 8.71 -28.87
CA ASP A 92 20.44 9.19 -28.92
C ASP A 92 19.71 8.94 -27.60
N LEU A 93 19.97 7.80 -26.96
CA LEU A 93 19.45 7.49 -25.63
C LEU A 93 19.99 8.47 -24.58
N ILE A 94 21.30 8.73 -24.58
CA ILE A 94 21.91 9.71 -23.66
C ILE A 94 21.31 11.10 -23.90
N LYS A 95 21.14 11.50 -25.16
CA LYS A 95 20.54 12.80 -25.51
C LYS A 95 19.10 12.90 -25.00
N PHE A 96 18.29 11.86 -25.22
CA PHE A 96 16.91 11.78 -24.73
C PHE A 96 16.85 11.89 -23.20
N LEU A 97 17.63 11.08 -22.48
CA LEU A 97 17.65 11.11 -21.01
C LEU A 97 18.15 12.46 -20.49
N LYS A 98 19.14 13.09 -21.12
CA LYS A 98 19.56 14.46 -20.76
C LYS A 98 18.46 15.47 -20.98
N THR A 99 17.72 15.39 -22.09
CA THR A 99 16.56 16.28 -22.34
C THR A 99 15.47 16.10 -21.28
N LEU A 100 15.14 14.86 -20.89
CA LEU A 100 14.21 14.61 -19.79
C LEU A 100 14.73 15.17 -18.46
N GLN A 101 16.01 14.97 -18.17
CA GLN A 101 16.63 15.47 -16.95
C GLN A 101 16.62 17.01 -16.91
N ASP A 102 16.95 17.66 -18.02
CA ASP A 102 16.93 19.12 -18.14
C ASP A 102 15.51 19.67 -17.99
N LEU A 103 14.51 18.98 -18.56
CA LEU A 103 13.11 19.33 -18.42
C LEU A 103 12.67 19.27 -16.95
N LEU A 104 12.97 18.18 -16.24
CA LEU A 104 12.62 18.01 -14.82
C LEU A 104 13.36 18.99 -13.88
N LYS A 105 14.55 19.46 -14.27
CA LYS A 105 15.34 20.41 -13.46
C LYS A 105 14.96 21.87 -13.69
N ASN A 106 14.65 22.24 -14.93
CA ASN A 106 14.52 23.64 -15.33
C ASN A 106 13.07 24.10 -15.46
N GLU A 107 12.12 23.19 -15.69
CA GLU A 107 10.71 23.51 -15.85
C GLU A 107 9.87 22.98 -14.69
N GLN A 108 8.86 23.74 -14.29
CA GLN A 108 7.99 23.42 -13.17
C GLN A 108 6.77 22.61 -13.64
N ASN A 109 6.38 21.58 -12.86
CA ASN A 109 5.19 20.74 -13.08
C ASN A 109 5.25 19.87 -14.35
N GLN A 110 6.45 19.47 -14.77
CA GLN A 110 6.63 18.57 -15.93
C GLN A 110 6.59 17.09 -15.54
N GLU A 111 6.55 16.77 -14.25
CA GLU A 111 6.67 15.41 -13.75
C GLU A 111 5.55 14.49 -14.25
N GLU A 112 4.30 14.96 -14.31
CA GLU A 112 3.16 14.17 -14.82
C GLU A 112 3.34 13.86 -16.31
N MET A 113 3.64 14.88 -17.11
CA MET A 113 3.88 14.70 -18.54
C MET A 113 5.05 13.75 -18.82
N VAL A 114 6.13 13.84 -18.04
CA VAL A 114 7.28 12.94 -18.18
C VAL A 114 6.91 11.50 -17.80
N LEU A 115 6.11 11.30 -16.74
CA LEU A 115 5.63 9.97 -16.36
C LEU A 115 4.73 9.36 -17.44
N ASP A 116 3.80 10.13 -17.98
CA ASP A 116 2.89 9.68 -19.04
C ASP A 116 3.68 9.34 -20.30
N LEU A 117 4.65 10.18 -20.70
CA LEU A 117 5.53 9.90 -21.82
C LEU A 117 6.34 8.61 -21.63
N LEU A 118 6.93 8.42 -20.44
CA LEU A 118 7.72 7.22 -20.15
C LEU A 118 6.84 5.95 -20.15
N TRP A 119 5.62 6.06 -19.63
CA TRP A 119 4.64 4.97 -19.65
C TRP A 119 4.22 4.64 -21.09
N ASP A 120 3.86 5.64 -21.88
CA ASP A 120 3.47 5.49 -23.28
C ASP A 120 4.59 4.87 -24.11
N ILE A 121 5.84 5.31 -23.93
CA ILE A 121 7.01 4.70 -24.59
C ILE A 121 7.13 3.24 -24.18
N SER A 122 6.99 2.91 -22.90
CA SER A 122 7.06 1.52 -22.42
C SER A 122 5.94 0.63 -22.98
N CYS A 123 4.76 1.19 -23.25
CA CYS A 123 3.63 0.44 -23.82
C CYS A 123 3.74 0.29 -25.36
N GLN A 124 4.22 1.33 -26.04
CA GLN A 124 4.25 1.38 -27.51
C GLN A 124 5.52 0.79 -28.12
N SER A 125 6.57 0.65 -27.32
CA SER A 125 7.85 0.15 -27.80
C SER A 125 8.29 -1.07 -27.00
N SER A 126 8.86 -2.07 -27.67
CA SER A 126 9.58 -3.17 -27.02
C SER A 126 10.89 -2.70 -26.35
N VAL A 127 11.08 -1.39 -26.20
CA VAL A 127 12.22 -0.79 -25.52
C VAL A 127 11.99 -0.98 -24.03
N SER A 128 12.64 -1.99 -23.47
CA SER A 128 12.85 -2.04 -22.04
C SER A 128 13.59 -0.76 -21.64
N LEU A 129 12.89 0.16 -20.96
CA LEU A 129 13.57 1.16 -20.14
C LEU A 129 14.57 0.44 -19.23
N PRO A 130 15.68 1.06 -18.82
CA PRO A 130 16.68 0.40 -17.99
C PRO A 130 16.01 -0.13 -16.73
N SER A 131 15.60 -1.40 -16.79
CA SER A 131 14.77 -2.02 -15.79
C SER A 131 15.65 -2.25 -14.60
N THR A 132 15.02 -2.18 -13.44
CA THR A 132 15.60 -2.32 -12.12
C THR A 132 16.48 -3.55 -12.01
N LEU A 133 17.76 -3.38 -12.33
CA LEU A 133 18.81 -4.24 -11.85
C LEU A 133 19.26 -3.75 -10.47
N SER A 134 18.28 -3.72 -9.57
CA SER A 134 18.51 -3.63 -8.13
C SER A 134 18.82 -5.05 -7.67
N GLY A 135 20.10 -5.42 -7.79
CA GLY A 135 20.63 -6.72 -7.39
C GLY A 135 21.16 -7.52 -8.57
N THR A 136 22.46 -7.38 -8.86
CA THR A 136 23.35 -8.33 -9.58
C THR A 136 22.82 -8.95 -10.89
N SER A 137 23.53 -8.70 -12.01
CA SER A 137 23.37 -9.30 -13.36
C SER A 137 22.79 -8.41 -14.47
N PHE A 138 23.47 -7.30 -14.81
CA PHE A 138 23.44 -6.82 -16.20
C PHE A 138 24.39 -7.75 -16.96
N HIS A 139 23.93 -8.94 -17.31
CA HIS A 139 24.61 -9.79 -18.29
C HIS A 139 24.17 -9.38 -19.70
N PHE A 140 24.35 -8.10 -20.04
CA PHE A 140 24.40 -7.65 -21.44
C PHE A 140 25.84 -7.49 -21.96
N LEU A 141 26.83 -7.93 -21.17
CA LEU A 141 28.20 -8.04 -21.65
C LEU A 141 28.45 -9.49 -22.00
N SER A 142 28.56 -9.76 -23.30
CA SER A 142 29.27 -10.92 -23.85
C SER A 142 30.63 -11.02 -23.14
N ARG A 143 30.67 -11.80 -22.07
CA ARG A 143 31.83 -11.97 -21.20
C ARG A 143 32.77 -12.98 -21.85
N THR A 144 33.25 -12.63 -23.05
CA THR A 144 34.23 -13.41 -23.82
C THR A 144 35.25 -12.48 -24.45
N SER A 145 35.92 -11.64 -23.66
CA SER A 145 37.21 -11.09 -24.05
C SER A 145 37.96 -10.58 -22.82
N LEU A 146 39.16 -11.13 -22.59
CA LEU A 146 40.11 -10.68 -21.56
C LEU A 146 40.70 -9.27 -21.85
N HIS A 147 40.22 -8.60 -22.90
CA HIS A 147 40.68 -7.30 -23.37
C HIS A 147 39.55 -6.25 -23.54
N SER A 148 38.35 -6.47 -22.99
CA SER A 148 37.30 -5.44 -23.06
C SER A 148 37.62 -4.29 -22.09
N VAL A 149 37.90 -3.11 -22.65
CA VAL A 149 37.92 -1.83 -21.94
C VAL A 149 36.55 -1.62 -21.30
N GLU A 150 36.50 -1.25 -20.02
CA GLU A 150 35.25 -0.89 -19.35
C GLU A 150 34.62 0.31 -20.07
N ASP A 151 33.46 0.09 -20.68
CA ASP A 151 32.77 1.10 -21.47
C ASP A 151 32.12 2.13 -20.54
N HIS A 152 32.87 3.21 -20.25
CA HIS A 152 32.46 4.32 -19.37
C HIS A 152 31.12 4.98 -19.80
N SER A 153 30.69 4.77 -21.04
CA SER A 153 29.40 5.25 -21.58
C SER A 153 28.16 4.64 -20.89
N SER A 154 28.27 3.41 -20.37
CA SER A 154 27.19 2.72 -19.68
C SER A 154 26.93 3.27 -18.27
N MET A 155 27.97 3.77 -17.60
CA MET A 155 27.86 4.46 -16.30
C MET A 155 27.11 5.79 -16.41
N ASP A 156 27.27 6.51 -17.52
CA ASP A 156 26.59 7.77 -17.78
C ASP A 156 25.08 7.59 -17.96
N ILE A 157 24.64 6.56 -18.68
CA ILE A 157 23.20 6.28 -18.89
C ILE A 157 22.51 5.94 -17.57
N LYS A 158 23.10 5.04 -16.78
CA LYS A 158 22.52 4.59 -15.52
C LYS A 158 22.40 5.73 -14.52
N SER A 159 23.43 6.57 -14.38
CA SER A 159 23.41 7.70 -13.46
C SER A 159 22.35 8.73 -13.85
N ILE A 160 22.24 9.09 -15.13
CA ILE A 160 21.21 10.03 -15.60
C ILE A 160 19.81 9.47 -15.35
N TRP A 161 19.60 8.17 -15.61
CA TRP A 161 18.33 7.50 -15.33
C TRP A 161 18.00 7.45 -13.83
N ASP A 162 18.98 7.13 -12.98
CA ASP A 162 18.82 7.10 -11.52
C ASP A 162 18.42 8.49 -10.98
N ASP A 163 18.97 9.56 -11.52
CA ASP A 163 18.59 10.94 -11.19
C ASP A 163 17.14 11.25 -11.59
N ILE A 164 16.73 10.87 -12.80
CA ILE A 164 15.35 11.05 -13.30
C ILE A 164 14.38 10.27 -12.41
N ARG A 165 14.65 8.99 -12.16
CA ARG A 165 13.81 8.15 -11.30
C ARG A 165 13.70 8.72 -9.89
N LEU A 166 14.81 9.23 -9.34
CA LEU A 166 14.82 9.84 -8.02
C LEU A 166 13.94 11.10 -7.96
N HIS A 167 14.01 11.95 -8.98
CA HIS A 167 13.18 13.15 -9.09
C HIS A 167 11.69 12.79 -9.13
N LEU A 168 11.30 11.89 -10.05
CA LEU A 168 9.93 11.42 -10.18
C LEU A 168 9.43 10.73 -8.90
N ARG A 169 10.28 9.92 -8.25
CA ARG A 169 9.94 9.30 -6.95
C ARG A 169 9.61 10.35 -5.89
N ARG A 170 10.42 11.42 -5.79
CA ARG A 170 10.18 12.49 -4.81
C ARG A 170 8.85 13.19 -5.07
N PHE A 171 8.54 13.45 -6.33
CA PHE A 171 7.25 14.01 -6.75
C PHE A 171 6.08 13.11 -6.35
N LEU A 172 6.12 11.83 -6.70
CA LEU A 172 5.07 10.86 -6.37
C LEU A 172 4.90 10.67 -4.86
N VAL A 173 6.00 10.58 -4.12
CA VAL A 173 5.97 10.48 -2.65
C VAL A 173 5.38 11.75 -2.02
N SER A 174 5.68 12.93 -2.57
CA SER A 174 5.10 14.20 -2.10
C SER A 174 3.58 14.20 -2.30
N ARG A 175 3.09 13.78 -3.48
CA ARG A 175 1.66 13.64 -3.76
C ARG A 175 0.97 12.62 -2.84
N LEU A 176 1.62 11.48 -2.59
CA LEU A 176 1.14 10.49 -1.63
C LEU A 176 1.13 11.01 -0.20
N GLN A 177 1.91 12.04 0.16
CA GLN A 177 1.86 12.64 1.50
C GLN A 177 0.78 13.72 1.63
N SER A 178 0.51 14.47 0.56
CA SER A 178 -0.49 15.55 0.56
C SER A 178 -1.94 15.07 0.38
N HIS A 179 -2.20 13.78 0.14
CA HIS A 179 -3.54 13.25 -0.11
C HIS A 179 -4.58 13.52 1.00
N ASN A 180 -4.13 13.81 2.24
CA ASN A 180 -5.03 14.14 3.35
C ASN A 180 -5.78 15.47 3.15
N GLU A 181 -5.30 16.35 2.28
CA GLU A 181 -5.95 17.62 1.94
C GLU A 181 -7.20 17.42 1.06
N ILE A 182 -7.36 16.24 0.48
CA ILE A 182 -8.51 15.90 -0.36
C ILE A 182 -9.67 15.48 0.55
N ASN A 183 -10.86 16.05 0.36
CA ASN A 183 -12.03 15.70 1.17
C ASN A 183 -12.80 14.48 0.62
N ASN A 184 -12.62 14.14 -0.65
CA ASN A 184 -13.33 13.06 -1.33
C ASN A 184 -12.54 11.74 -1.29
N SER A 185 -13.13 10.69 -0.70
CA SER A 185 -12.51 9.36 -0.56
C SER A 185 -12.23 8.67 -1.89
N GLN A 186 -13.09 8.85 -2.90
CA GLN A 186 -12.90 8.22 -4.21
C GLN A 186 -11.72 8.84 -4.95
N GLN A 187 -11.56 10.15 -4.86
CA GLN A 187 -10.42 10.86 -5.44
C GLN A 187 -9.10 10.47 -4.76
N LYS A 188 -9.12 10.21 -3.45
CA LYS A 188 -7.96 9.67 -2.73
C LYS A 188 -7.54 8.31 -3.24
N ILE A 189 -8.50 7.39 -3.39
CA ILE A 189 -8.22 6.03 -3.88
C ILE A 189 -7.62 6.10 -5.29
N LEU A 190 -8.21 6.90 -6.19
CA LEU A 190 -7.69 7.09 -7.55
C LEU A 190 -6.26 7.64 -7.55
N LEU A 191 -6.01 8.71 -6.77
CA LEU A 191 -4.68 9.32 -6.68
C LEU A 191 -3.65 8.34 -6.10
N LYS A 192 -4.00 7.63 -5.03
CA LYS A 192 -3.13 6.63 -4.41
C LYS A 192 -2.82 5.51 -5.41
N ASN A 193 -3.83 5.01 -6.12
CA ASN A 193 -3.69 3.96 -7.11
C ASN A 193 -2.72 4.39 -8.22
N GLN A 194 -2.98 5.55 -8.84
CA GLN A 194 -2.11 6.12 -9.87
C GLN A 194 -0.67 6.29 -9.39
N CYS A 195 -0.47 6.88 -8.21
CA CYS A 195 0.89 7.10 -7.68
C CYS A 195 1.63 5.78 -7.39
N ILE A 196 0.92 4.76 -6.86
CA ILE A 196 1.54 3.46 -6.56
C ILE A 196 1.89 2.73 -7.85
N GLN A 197 1.00 2.71 -8.85
CA GLN A 197 1.29 2.13 -10.16
C GLN A 197 2.50 2.81 -10.82
N GLN A 198 2.55 4.14 -10.81
CA GLN A 198 3.69 4.90 -11.34
C GLN A 198 4.98 4.65 -10.53
N LEU A 199 4.90 4.41 -9.22
CA LEU A 199 6.07 4.02 -8.42
C LEU A 199 6.54 2.60 -8.75
N LEU A 200 5.61 1.66 -8.96
CA LEU A 200 5.91 0.27 -9.35
C LEU A 200 6.52 0.18 -10.74
N PHE A 201 6.18 1.12 -11.63
CA PHE A 201 6.87 1.29 -12.90
C PHE A 201 8.36 1.65 -12.73
N LEU A 202 8.69 2.48 -11.73
CA LEU A 202 10.05 2.99 -11.52
C LEU A 202 10.92 2.14 -10.59
N TYR A 203 10.31 1.39 -9.66
CA TYR A 203 10.97 0.68 -8.56
C TYR A 203 10.31 -0.68 -8.29
N PRO A 204 11.07 -1.65 -7.74
CA PRO A 204 10.49 -2.96 -7.41
C PRO A 204 9.42 -2.85 -6.31
N GLU A 205 8.48 -3.80 -6.34
CA GLU A 205 7.34 -3.87 -5.40
C GLU A 205 7.77 -3.74 -3.94
N SER A 206 8.86 -4.39 -3.53
CA SER A 206 9.36 -4.35 -2.16
C SER A 206 9.75 -2.94 -1.71
N GLU A 207 10.43 -2.17 -2.56
CA GLU A 207 10.84 -0.80 -2.25
C GLU A 207 9.63 0.14 -2.19
N VAL A 208 8.69 -0.01 -3.12
CA VAL A 208 7.47 0.80 -3.19
C VAL A 208 6.58 0.53 -1.96
N THR A 209 6.37 -0.74 -1.65
CA THR A 209 5.57 -1.18 -0.50
C THR A 209 6.15 -0.61 0.78
N ILE A 210 7.45 -0.78 1.04
CA ILE A 210 8.11 -0.23 2.24
C ILE A 210 7.98 1.29 2.30
N LYS A 211 8.13 2.00 1.18
CA LYS A 211 7.96 3.46 1.17
C LYS A 211 6.53 3.88 1.49
N TYR A 212 5.54 3.20 0.92
CA TYR A 212 4.14 3.51 1.20
C TYR A 212 3.75 3.17 2.64
N GLN A 213 4.20 2.03 3.17
CA GLN A 213 4.05 1.65 4.59
C GLN A 213 4.58 2.77 5.49
N ASN A 214 5.80 3.26 5.24
CA ASN A 214 6.40 4.32 6.04
C ASN A 214 5.61 5.64 6.01
N ILE A 215 4.97 5.98 4.89
CA ILE A 215 4.11 7.18 4.80
C ILE A 215 2.88 6.99 5.69
N GLN A 216 2.22 5.84 5.57
CA GLN A 216 0.99 5.54 6.29
C GLN A 216 1.21 5.31 7.79
N SER A 217 2.25 4.59 8.19
CA SER A 217 2.62 4.43 9.60
C SER A 217 2.92 5.78 10.28
N LYS A 218 3.59 6.71 9.59
CA LYS A 218 3.80 8.07 10.13
C LYS A 218 2.51 8.85 10.30
N LEU A 219 1.61 8.74 9.32
CA LEU A 219 0.30 9.39 9.39
C LEU A 219 -0.55 8.82 10.53
N LEU A 220 -0.54 7.50 10.67
CA LEU A 220 -1.22 6.78 11.73
C LEU A 220 -0.65 7.12 13.11
N ALA A 221 0.67 7.10 13.28
CA ALA A 221 1.31 7.48 14.53
C ALA A 221 0.92 8.91 14.95
N LYS A 222 0.90 9.86 14.00
CA LYS A 222 0.44 11.24 14.26
C LYS A 222 -1.03 11.28 14.67
N LEU A 223 -1.89 10.50 14.01
CA LEU A 223 -3.32 10.41 14.35
C LEU A 223 -3.52 9.88 15.78
N LEU A 224 -2.81 8.82 16.13
CA LEU A 224 -2.89 8.18 17.45
C LEU A 224 -2.32 9.10 18.55
N GLN A 225 -1.16 9.71 18.32
CA GLN A 225 -0.56 10.66 19.26
C GLN A 225 -1.47 11.85 19.55
N ASN A 226 -2.16 12.39 18.52
CA ASN A 226 -3.13 13.45 18.74
C ASN A 226 -4.27 12.99 19.67
N CYS A 227 -4.73 11.75 19.54
CA CYS A 227 -5.76 11.17 20.42
C CYS A 227 -5.25 10.95 21.85
N PHE A 228 -4.00 10.50 22.02
CA PHE A 228 -3.43 10.27 23.35
C PHE A 228 -3.00 11.57 24.07
N SER A 229 -2.59 12.59 23.32
CA SER A 229 -2.13 13.88 23.86
C SER A 229 -3.25 14.74 24.45
N SER A 230 -4.51 14.49 24.09
CA SER A 230 -5.67 15.15 24.73
C SER A 230 -5.94 14.66 26.15
N TYR A 231 -5.15 13.71 26.66
CA TYR A 231 -5.22 13.24 28.04
C TYR A 231 -4.65 14.30 29.00
N SER A 232 -5.51 15.14 29.57
CA SER A 232 -5.20 15.86 30.80
C SER A 232 -5.85 15.13 31.98
N ARG A 233 -5.21 15.14 33.16
CA ARG A 233 -5.75 14.56 34.41
C ARG A 233 -7.13 15.13 34.79
N GLU A 234 -7.54 16.23 34.15
CA GLU A 234 -8.76 17.00 34.38
C GLU A 234 -9.80 16.84 33.23
N SER A 235 -9.50 16.04 32.21
CA SER A 235 -10.40 15.82 31.07
C SER A 235 -11.55 14.86 31.41
N ASN A 236 -12.78 15.26 31.07
CA ASN A 236 -13.97 14.42 31.25
C ASN A 236 -13.84 13.14 30.43
N LEU A 237 -14.13 11.99 31.05
CA LEU A 237 -14.10 10.67 30.40
C LEU A 237 -14.95 10.62 29.12
N ASP A 238 -16.05 11.38 29.05
CA ASP A 238 -16.92 11.45 27.88
C ASP A 238 -16.22 12.12 26.67
N ILE A 239 -15.48 13.21 26.89
CA ILE A 239 -14.70 13.89 25.84
C ILE A 239 -13.60 12.96 25.31
N MET A 240 -13.06 12.12 26.17
CA MET A 240 -12.05 11.12 25.83
C MET A 240 -12.66 9.98 25.00
N ALA A 241 -13.81 9.44 25.42
CA ALA A 241 -14.51 8.40 24.69
C ALA A 241 -14.89 8.85 23.27
N ASP A 242 -15.40 10.08 23.14
CA ASP A 242 -15.74 10.69 21.84
C ASP A 242 -14.49 10.86 20.96
N GLY A 243 -13.36 11.28 21.54
CA GLY A 243 -12.08 11.40 20.83
C GLY A 243 -11.55 10.07 20.31
N TYR A 244 -11.67 9.00 21.11
CA TYR A 244 -11.31 7.64 20.70
C TYR A 244 -12.23 7.11 19.60
N GLN A 245 -13.54 7.32 19.73
CA GLN A 245 -14.50 6.91 18.72
C GLN A 245 -14.23 7.58 17.37
N GLY A 246 -14.00 8.90 17.37
CA GLY A 246 -13.65 9.65 16.16
C GLY A 246 -12.33 9.19 15.54
N THR A 247 -11.34 8.83 16.37
CA THR A 247 -10.04 8.31 15.91
C THR A 247 -10.18 6.91 15.31
N MET A 248 -10.98 6.04 15.91
CA MET A 248 -11.24 4.69 15.38
C MET A 248 -11.98 4.71 14.05
N LEU A 249 -12.94 5.62 13.88
CA LEU A 249 -13.61 5.81 12.59
C LEU A 249 -12.63 6.26 11.50
N LYS A 250 -11.71 7.17 11.83
CA LYS A 250 -10.64 7.60 10.90
C LYS A 250 -9.68 6.45 10.57
N LEU A 251 -9.25 5.68 11.56
CA LEU A 251 -8.41 4.50 11.36
C LEU A 251 -9.09 3.49 10.41
N TYR A 252 -10.36 3.18 10.67
CA TYR A 252 -11.12 2.27 9.81
C TYR A 252 -11.21 2.79 8.38
N SER A 253 -11.46 4.10 8.19
CA SER A 253 -11.46 4.73 6.86
C SER A 253 -10.10 4.60 6.17
N MET A 254 -8.98 4.84 6.89
CA MET A 254 -7.64 4.71 6.32
C MET A 254 -7.35 3.27 5.87
N ILE A 255 -7.65 2.28 6.72
CA ILE A 255 -7.48 0.86 6.39
C ILE A 255 -8.30 0.49 5.16
N LYS A 256 -9.57 0.95 5.10
CA LYS A 256 -10.46 0.67 3.98
C LYS A 256 -9.98 1.29 2.68
N GLU A 257 -9.54 2.55 2.71
CA GLU A 257 -8.99 3.23 1.53
C GLU A 257 -7.74 2.53 1.01
N ASP A 258 -6.82 2.16 1.88
CA ASP A 258 -5.57 1.51 1.48
C ASP A 258 -5.79 0.07 1.02
N PHE A 259 -6.71 -0.66 1.65
CA PHE A 259 -7.13 -1.98 1.16
C PHE A 259 -7.73 -1.88 -0.25
N ASN A 260 -8.66 -0.94 -0.46
CA ASN A 260 -9.29 -0.72 -1.77
C ASN A 260 -8.27 -0.25 -2.82
N THR A 261 -7.23 0.48 -2.42
CA THR A 261 -6.18 0.88 -3.36
C THR A 261 -5.28 -0.30 -3.72
N LEU A 262 -4.83 -1.05 -2.71
CA LEU A 262 -3.79 -2.06 -2.90
C LEU A 262 -4.31 -3.38 -3.45
N HIS A 263 -5.56 -3.76 -3.22
CA HIS A 263 -6.12 -5.02 -3.73
C HIS A 263 -6.20 -5.06 -5.27
N GLU A 264 -6.22 -3.91 -5.94
CA GLU A 264 -6.21 -3.81 -7.41
C GLU A 264 -4.78 -3.93 -7.99
N ILE A 265 -3.76 -3.76 -7.15
CA ILE A 265 -2.37 -3.60 -7.59
C ILE A 265 -1.49 -4.77 -7.13
N LEU A 266 -1.66 -5.21 -5.89
CA LEU A 266 -0.82 -6.21 -5.23
C LEU A 266 -1.54 -7.54 -5.08
N ALA A 267 -0.77 -8.62 -5.00
CA ALA A 267 -1.30 -9.93 -4.67
C ALA A 267 -2.04 -9.90 -3.31
N PRO A 268 -3.11 -10.70 -3.12
CA PRO A 268 -3.89 -10.69 -1.88
C PRO A 268 -3.05 -10.90 -0.62
N SER A 269 -2.03 -11.76 -0.68
CA SER A 269 -1.09 -12.01 0.43
C SER A 269 -0.25 -10.77 0.77
N SER A 270 0.27 -10.07 -0.25
CA SER A 270 1.01 -8.81 -0.09
C SER A 270 0.12 -7.72 0.51
N THR A 271 -1.13 -7.60 0.05
CA THR A 271 -2.10 -6.62 0.58
C THR A 271 -2.41 -6.87 2.06
N VAL A 272 -2.69 -8.11 2.44
CA VAL A 272 -2.96 -8.44 3.85
C VAL A 272 -1.71 -8.20 4.72
N LYS A 273 -0.53 -8.58 4.23
CA LYS A 273 0.74 -8.30 4.90
C LYS A 273 0.95 -6.80 5.10
N PHE A 274 0.70 -5.99 4.07
CA PHE A 274 0.79 -4.54 4.15
C PHE A 274 -0.13 -3.98 5.25
N ILE A 275 -1.40 -4.39 5.29
CA ILE A 275 -2.36 -3.88 6.28
C ILE A 275 -1.92 -4.25 7.70
N LYS A 276 -1.46 -5.48 7.91
CA LYS A 276 -0.94 -5.92 9.21
C LYS A 276 0.25 -5.05 9.65
N GLU A 277 1.30 -4.99 8.83
CA GLU A 277 2.55 -4.31 9.19
C GLU A 277 2.38 -2.79 9.33
N THR A 278 1.51 -2.19 8.51
CA THR A 278 1.29 -0.75 8.55
C THR A 278 0.40 -0.33 9.70
N TYR A 279 -0.73 -1.01 9.90
CA TYR A 279 -1.75 -0.56 10.84
C TYR A 279 -1.65 -1.28 12.18
N LEU A 280 -1.66 -2.61 12.19
CA LEU A 280 -1.75 -3.38 13.43
C LEU A 280 -0.44 -3.29 14.23
N ASP A 281 0.70 -3.39 13.56
CA ASP A 281 2.00 -3.30 14.24
C ASP A 281 2.24 -1.86 14.75
N THR A 282 1.89 -0.83 13.96
CA THR A 282 2.00 0.58 14.39
C THR A 282 1.03 0.89 15.56
N LEU A 283 -0.20 0.37 15.54
CA LEU A 283 -1.13 0.49 16.67
C LEU A 283 -0.56 -0.15 17.93
N THR A 284 0.02 -1.34 17.79
CA THR A 284 0.63 -2.07 18.91
C THR A 284 1.81 -1.28 19.49
N GLU A 285 2.67 -0.72 18.64
CA GLU A 285 3.82 0.08 19.05
C GLU A 285 3.38 1.37 19.77
N GLU A 286 2.44 2.13 19.21
CA GLU A 286 1.97 3.38 19.83
C GLU A 286 1.18 3.13 21.12
N MET A 287 0.40 2.05 21.20
CA MET A 287 -0.27 1.65 22.45
C MET A 287 0.74 1.25 23.53
N ALA A 288 1.81 0.53 23.17
CA ALA A 288 2.87 0.19 24.11
C ALA A 288 3.56 1.45 24.65
N LYS A 289 3.91 2.41 23.77
CA LYS A 289 4.48 3.70 24.17
C LYS A 289 3.55 4.49 25.09
N PHE A 290 2.24 4.51 24.78
CA PHE A 290 1.25 5.16 25.63
C PHE A 290 1.19 4.53 27.02
N LEU A 291 1.13 3.20 27.11
CA LEU A 291 1.09 2.48 28.39
C LEU A 291 2.35 2.69 29.23
N GLU A 292 3.53 2.71 28.60
CA GLU A 292 4.80 2.99 29.27
C GLU A 292 4.81 4.40 29.89
N ASN A 293 4.43 5.40 29.09
CA ASN A 293 4.31 6.80 29.52
C ASN A 293 3.23 7.01 30.60
N PHE A 294 2.18 6.20 30.60
CA PHE A 294 1.12 6.25 31.61
C PHE A 294 1.55 5.63 32.95
N CYS A 295 2.32 4.54 32.91
CA CYS A 295 2.78 3.83 34.08
C CYS A 295 3.90 4.59 34.84
N GLU A 296 4.88 5.17 34.13
CA GLU A 296 6.01 5.89 34.77
C GLU A 296 5.62 6.97 35.81
N PRO A 297 4.67 7.89 35.55
CA PRO A 297 4.30 8.93 36.51
C PRO A 297 3.47 8.40 37.69
N GLN A 298 2.69 7.32 37.52
CA GLN A 298 1.88 6.77 38.62
C GLN A 298 2.73 6.13 39.71
N PHE A 299 3.84 5.48 39.35
CA PHE A 299 4.77 4.89 40.32
C PHE A 299 5.61 5.94 41.06
N LYS A 300 6.02 7.03 40.40
CA LYS A 300 6.76 8.13 41.05
C LYS A 300 5.89 8.89 42.06
N GLU A 301 4.61 9.12 41.76
CA GLU A 301 3.71 9.85 42.66
C GLU A 301 3.21 9.01 43.84
N SER A 302 2.99 7.70 43.64
CA SER A 302 2.65 6.77 44.72
C SER A 302 3.82 6.53 45.68
N ALA A 303 5.06 6.45 45.17
CA ALA A 303 6.26 6.37 46.02
C ALA A 303 6.44 7.62 46.90
N VAL A 304 6.16 8.83 46.38
CA VAL A 304 6.26 10.08 47.16
C VAL A 304 5.14 10.21 48.21
N ARG A 305 3.93 9.70 47.93
CA ARG A 305 2.82 9.71 48.91
C ARG A 305 3.00 8.67 50.03
N VAL A 306 3.51 7.47 49.72
CA VAL A 306 3.74 6.41 50.72
C VAL A 306 4.84 6.80 51.73
N ILE A 307 5.81 7.61 51.33
CA ILE A 307 6.86 8.11 52.23
C ILE A 307 6.34 9.22 53.17
N LYS A 308 5.27 9.95 52.80
CA LYS A 308 4.72 11.04 53.62
C LYS A 308 3.66 10.60 54.64
N THR A 309 2.99 9.46 54.45
CA THR A 309 1.93 8.99 55.37
C THR A 309 2.40 7.99 56.43
N SER A 310 3.68 7.59 56.41
CA SER A 310 4.24 6.57 57.31
C SER A 310 4.91 7.14 58.59
N LYS A 311 4.72 8.43 58.90
CA LYS A 311 5.31 9.10 60.08
C LYS A 311 4.30 9.83 60.97
N SER A 312 3.20 9.18 61.37
CA SER A 312 2.43 9.64 62.55
C SER A 312 1.48 8.58 63.11
N SER A 313 2.00 7.58 63.83
CA SER A 313 1.19 6.82 64.80
C SER A 313 2.07 6.02 65.76
N SER A 314 2.58 6.66 66.81
CA SER A 314 2.90 5.90 68.02
C SER A 314 2.86 6.75 69.28
N ARG A 315 2.10 6.24 70.26
CA ARG A 315 2.05 6.57 71.69
C ARG A 315 1.06 7.65 72.14
N HIS A 316 -0.20 7.22 72.25
CA HIS A 316 -1.00 7.50 73.45
C HIS A 316 -1.20 6.18 74.19
N ARG A 317 -0.61 6.03 75.38
CA ARG A 317 -0.95 4.96 76.33
C ARG A 317 -1.08 5.60 77.70
N GLY A 318 -2.33 5.88 78.09
CA GLY A 318 -2.67 6.16 79.47
C GLY A 318 -2.53 4.87 80.28
N ALA A 319 -2.01 4.99 81.50
CA ALA A 319 -2.17 4.01 82.55
C ALA A 319 -2.46 4.77 83.85
N VAL A 320 -3.51 4.31 84.53
CA VAL A 320 -4.23 4.91 85.64
C VAL A 320 -3.68 4.34 86.97
N HIS A 321 -3.58 5.21 87.98
CA HIS A 321 -3.49 5.03 89.45
C HIS A 321 -2.70 3.88 90.10
N ALA A 322 -1.92 4.24 91.14
CA ALA A 322 -1.84 3.47 92.38
C ALA A 322 -1.65 4.41 93.59
N LEU A 323 -2.39 4.14 94.66
CA LEU A 323 -2.36 4.77 95.99
C LEU A 323 -1.05 4.46 96.75
N GLY A 324 -0.70 5.35 97.69
CA GLY A 324 0.32 5.15 98.72
C GLY A 324 0.66 6.46 99.42
#